data_AF-A0A926CIA9-F1
#
_entry.id   AF-A0A926CIA9-F1
#
_cell.length_a   1.000
_cell.length_b   1.000
_cell.length_c   1.000
_cell.angle_alpha   90.00
_cell.angle_beta   90.00
_cell.angle_gamma   90.00
#
_symmetry.space_group_name_H-M   'P 1'
#
loop_
_entity.id
_entity.type
_entity.pdbx_description
1 polymer ?
#
loop_
_entity_poly.entity_id
_entity_poly.type
_entity_poly.pdbx_seq_one_letter_code
_entity_poly.pdbx_strand_id
1 'polypeptide(L)' 'FGGALHGPDATTVVRVNDGDPIMTDGPYVEAKEHIAGFYIINADDLDAALAWARKVADAINHPIEVRPFRATGRVQP' A
#
# COMPACT_ATOMS: atom_id res chain seq x y z
N PHE A 1 4.13 9.87 4.39
CA PHE A 1 4.10 8.83 5.44
C PHE A 1 4.33 7.47 4.80
N GLY A 2 4.91 6.50 5.50
CA GLY A 2 5.14 5.15 4.94
C GLY A 2 5.96 4.26 5.87
N GLY A 3 6.08 2.99 5.52
CA GLY A 3 6.84 2.01 6.29
C GLY A 3 6.75 0.59 5.73
N ALA A 4 7.65 -0.28 6.22
CA ALA A 4 7.61 -1.71 5.95
C ALA A 4 6.51 -2.39 6.78
N LEU A 5 5.93 -3.44 6.22
CA LEU A 5 4.98 -4.33 6.87
C LEU A 5 5.71 -5.60 7.34
N HIS A 6 5.17 -6.25 8.37
CA HIS A 6 5.56 -7.62 8.71
C HIS A 6 5.14 -8.60 7.60
N GLY A 7 5.63 -9.83 7.68
CA GLY A 7 5.25 -10.89 6.74
C GLY A 7 3.74 -11.16 6.71
N PRO A 8 3.22 -11.81 5.65
CA PRO A 8 1.80 -12.08 5.50
C PRO A 8 1.22 -12.96 6.62
N ASP A 9 2.08 -13.72 7.30
CA ASP A 9 1.76 -14.52 8.50
C ASP A 9 1.32 -13.67 9.71
N ALA A 10 1.68 -12.39 9.74
CA ALA A 10 1.26 -11.43 10.77
C ALA A 10 -0.03 -10.67 10.39
N THR A 11 -0.73 -11.08 9.33
CA THR A 11 -1.93 -10.37 8.83
C THR A 11 -3.21 -10.94 9.45
N THR A 12 -4.16 -10.06 9.74
CA THR A 12 -5.57 -10.40 9.99
C THR A 12 -6.43 -9.57 9.05
N VAL A 13 -7.33 -10.23 8.33
CA VAL A 13 -8.29 -9.62 7.41
C VAL A 13 -9.60 -9.39 8.13
N VAL A 14 -10.15 -8.20 8.00
CA VAL A 14 -11.48 -7.84 8.51
C VAL A 14 -12.44 -7.67 7.33
N ARG A 15 -13.60 -8.31 7.38
CA ARG A 15 -14.72 -8.16 6.43
C ARG A 15 -15.97 -7.80 7.21
N VAL A 16 -16.91 -7.08 6.58
CA VAL A 16 -18.23 -6.83 7.18
C VAL A 16 -19.24 -7.69 6.44
N ASN A 17 -20.01 -8.48 7.20
CA ASN A 17 -21.13 -9.27 6.68
C ASN A 17 -22.37 -8.93 7.50
N ASP A 18 -23.42 -8.43 6.85
CA ASP A 18 -24.67 -8.01 7.50
C ASP A 18 -24.52 -7.05 8.69
N GLY A 19 -23.47 -6.21 8.67
CA GLY A 19 -23.18 -5.24 9.73
C GLY A 19 -22.22 -5.76 10.80
N ASP A 20 -21.94 -7.06 10.83
CA ASP A 20 -21.02 -7.66 11.79
C ASP A 20 -19.62 -7.86 11.19
N PRO A 21 -18.55 -7.48 11.92
CA PRO A 21 -17.19 -7.71 11.48
C PRO A 21 -16.79 -9.18 11.65
N ILE A 22 -16.33 -9.80 10.58
CA ILE A 22 -15.71 -11.12 10.54
C ILE A 22 -14.20 -10.94 10.38
N MET A 23 -13.42 -11.63 11.21
CA MET A 23 -11.96 -11.61 11.18
C MET A 23 -11.41 -12.97 10.76
N THR A 24 -10.40 -12.97 9.89
CA THR A 24 -9.68 -14.18 9.48
C THR A 24 -8.18 -13.92 9.46
N ASP A 25 -7.41 -14.80 10.10
CA ASP A 25 -5.94 -14.73 10.06
C ASP A 25 -5.39 -15.12 8.69
N GLY A 26 -4.24 -14.55 8.36
CA GLY A 26 -3.59 -14.67 7.05
C GLY A 26 -3.88 -13.50 6.12
N PRO A 27 -3.26 -13.48 4.93
CA PRO A 27 -3.39 -12.39 3.96
C PRO A 27 -4.79 -12.36 3.32
N TYR A 28 -5.19 -11.19 2.79
CA TYR A 28 -6.46 -11.06 2.05
C TYR A 28 -6.48 -11.86 0.74
N VAL A 29 -5.35 -11.87 0.03
CA VAL A 29 -5.15 -12.61 -1.22
C VAL A 29 -3.97 -13.54 -1.05
N GLU A 30 -4.18 -14.81 -1.36
CA GLU A 30 -3.10 -15.78 -1.54
C GLU A 30 -2.35 -15.45 -2.83
N ALA A 31 -1.11 -14.97 -2.70
CA ALA A 31 -0.30 -14.53 -3.83
C ALA A 31 1.14 -15.03 -3.71
N LYS A 32 1.82 -15.15 -4.85
CA LYS A 32 3.26 -15.46 -4.87
C LYS A 32 4.09 -14.33 -4.27
N GLU A 33 3.62 -13.09 -4.40
CA GLU A 33 4.28 -11.89 -3.92
C GLU A 33 3.27 -11.07 -3.10
N HIS A 34 3.68 -10.62 -1.91
CA HIS A 34 2.86 -9.83 -1.00
C HIS A 34 3.38 -8.39 -0.91
N ILE A 35 2.49 -7.45 -0.59
CA ILE A 35 2.88 -6.06 -0.35
C ILE A 35 3.68 -5.98 0.96
N ALA A 36 4.96 -5.65 0.86
CA ALA A 36 5.87 -5.55 2.00
C ALA A 36 5.90 -4.15 2.65
N GLY A 37 5.12 -3.19 2.15
CA GLY A 37 5.15 -1.80 2.59
C GLY A 37 4.53 -0.87 1.57
N PHE A 38 4.22 0.35 1.99
CA PHE A 38 3.82 1.40 1.05
C PHE A 38 4.23 2.79 1.57
N TYR A 39 4.29 3.73 0.64
CA TYR A 39 4.58 5.14 0.90
C TYR A 39 3.50 5.99 0.25
N ILE A 40 3.10 7.05 0.94
CA ILE A 40 2.32 8.15 0.37
C ILE A 40 3.16 9.40 0.46
N ILE A 41 3.41 9.98 -0.72
CA ILE A 41 4.20 11.18 -0.93
C ILE A 41 3.34 12.22 -1.65
N ASN A 42 3.62 13.49 -1.39
CA ASN A 42 3.20 14.56 -2.28
C ASN A 42 4.30 14.74 -3.33
N ALA A 43 3.90 14.77 -4.59
CA ALA A 43 4.78 15.01 -5.72
C ALA A 43 4.04 15.92 -6.70
N ASP A 44 4.79 16.78 -7.39
CA ASP A 44 4.21 17.77 -8.32
C ASP A 44 3.55 17.07 -9.53
N ASP A 45 4.14 15.97 -9.98
CA ASP A 45 3.67 15.14 -11.08
C ASP A 45 4.17 13.69 -10.95
N LEU A 46 3.85 12.86 -11.96
CA LEU A 46 4.26 11.46 -12.02
C LEU A 46 5.78 11.30 -12.12
N ASP A 47 6.48 12.18 -12.82
CA ASP A 47 7.93 12.07 -13.00
C ASP A 47 8.66 12.32 -11.67
N ALA A 48 8.22 13.31 -10.91
CA ALA A 48 8.68 13.55 -9.55
C ALA A 48 8.41 12.35 -8.64
N ALA A 49 7.24 11.70 -8.76
CA ALA A 49 6.92 10.50 -8.00
C ALA A 49 7.82 9.30 -8.39
N LEU A 50 8.07 9.09 -9.68
CA LEU A 50 8.95 8.04 -10.19
C LEU A 50 10.41 8.24 -9.76
N ALA A 51 10.87 9.50 -9.70
CA ALA A 51 12.20 9.82 -9.18
C ALA A 51 12.37 9.39 -7.71
N TRP A 52 11.32 9.55 -6.89
CA TRP A 52 11.32 9.02 -5.53
C TRP A 52 11.25 7.50 -5.49
N ALA A 53 10.37 6.89 -6.29
CA ALA A 53 10.23 5.43 -6.37
C ALA A 53 11.55 4.75 -6.73
N ARG A 54 12.32 5.32 -7.66
CA ARG A 54 13.65 4.82 -8.02
C ARG A 54 14.60 4.81 -6.84
N LYS A 55 14.67 5.91 -6.07
CA LYS A 55 15.54 5.97 -4.87
C LYS A 55 15.19 4.87 -3.87
N VAL A 56 13.90 4.60 -3.68
CA VAL A 56 13.45 3.54 -2.78
C VAL A 56 13.80 2.17 -3.35
N ALA A 57 13.51 1.92 -4.63
CA ALA A 57 13.83 0.65 -5.29
C ALA A 57 15.33 0.32 -5.21
N ASP A 58 16.19 1.32 -5.43
CA ASP A 58 17.65 1.19 -5.29
C ASP A 58 18.05 0.92 -3.83
N ALA A 59 17.39 1.55 -2.86
CA ALA A 59 17.70 1.39 -1.44
C ALA A 59 17.29 0.04 -0.85
N ILE A 60 16.18 -0.54 -1.32
CA ILE A 60 15.63 -1.80 -0.78
C ILE A 60 15.84 -3.01 -1.70
N ASN A 61 16.33 -2.81 -2.92
CA ASN A 61 16.52 -3.84 -3.94
C ASN A 61 15.23 -4.63 -4.27
N HIS A 62 14.08 -3.94 -4.30
CA HIS A 62 12.77 -4.49 -4.64
C HIS A 62 11.99 -3.52 -5.54
N PRO A 63 11.07 -4.02 -6.39
CA PRO A 63 10.27 -3.16 -7.26
C PRO A 63 9.32 -2.26 -6.47
N ILE A 64 9.03 -1.07 -7.02
CA ILE A 64 8.05 -0.12 -6.49
C ILE A 64 6.99 0.16 -7.57
N GLU A 65 5.74 -0.13 -7.27
CA GLU A 65 4.60 0.28 -8.09
C GLU A 65 4.18 1.71 -7.70
N VAL A 66 4.15 2.62 -8.67
CA VAL A 66 3.70 4.02 -8.46
C VAL A 66 2.27 4.18 -8.94
N ARG A 67 1.38 4.60 -8.03
CA ARG A 67 -0.05 4.81 -8.31
C ARG A 67 -0.48 6.20 -7.84
N PRO A 68 -1.25 6.96 -8.64
CA PRO A 68 -1.91 8.16 -8.15
C PRO A 68 -2.86 7.84 -7.00
N PHE A 69 -2.74 8.56 -5.89
CA PHE A 69 -3.61 8.38 -4.73
C PHE A 69 -4.92 9.14 -4.94
N ARG A 70 -6.05 8.44 -4.94
CA ARG A 70 -7.38 9.07 -4.97
C ARG A 70 -7.69 9.59 -3.56
N ALA A 71 -7.56 10.90 -3.35
CA ALA A 71 -7.97 11.51 -2.09
C ALA A 71 -9.47 11.23 -1.85
N THR A 72 -9.81 10.62 -0.72
CA THR A 72 -11.20 10.31 -0.32
C THR A 72 -11.85 11.43 0.50
N GLY A 73 -11.19 12.58 0.61
CA GLY A 73 -11.81 13.80 1.12
C GLY A 73 -12.55 14.53 0.00
N ARG A 74 -13.78 15.02 0.28
CA ARG A 74 -14.42 16.04 -0.56
C ARG A 74 -13.40 17.15 -0.81
N VAL A 75 -12.90 17.23 -2.03
CA VAL A 75 -12.52 18.52 -2.61
C VAL A 75 -13.57 18.81 -3.68
N GLN A 76 -14.58 19.59 -3.28
CA GLN A 76 -15.31 20.51 -4.15
C GLN A 76 -15.29 21.88 -3.44
N PRO A 77 -15.02 22.99 -4.14
CA PRO A 77 -14.38 23.17 -5.44
C PRO A 77 -12.86 23.42 -5.35
#